data_AF-A0A7R6R2R0-F1
#
_entry.id   AF-A0A7R6R2R0-F1
#
_cell.length_a   1.000
_cell.length_b   1.000
_cell.length_c   1.000
_cell.angle_alpha   90.00
_cell.angle_beta   90.00
_cell.angle_gamma   90.00
#
_symmetry.space_group_name_H-M   'P 1'
#
loop_
_entity.id
_entity.type
_entity.pdbx_description
1 polymer ?
#
loop_
_entity_poly.entity_id
_entity_poly.type
_entity_poly.pdbx_seq_one_letter_code
_entity_poly.pdbx_strand_id
1 'polypeptide(L)' 'MSAAAMTKSHLQDADMQAAPAALIRASQRARELATKTGTPFVVVEAGKLTKEIPKQGA' A
#
# COMPACT_ATOMS: atom_id res chain seq x y z
N MET A 1 -17.22 -3.77 3.60
CA MET A 1 -16.62 -2.47 3.94
C MET A 1 -16.01 -1.92 2.65
N SER A 2 -16.51 -0.78 2.15
CA SER A 2 -16.06 -0.20 0.86
C SER A 2 -14.70 0.50 1.00
N ALA A 3 -13.82 0.37 0.00
CA ALA A 3 -12.46 0.92 -0.02
C ALA A 3 -12.38 2.43 0.21
N ALA A 4 -13.47 3.17 -0.03
CA ALA A 4 -13.56 4.61 0.19
C ALA A 4 -13.52 5.04 1.67
N ALA A 5 -13.85 4.14 2.62
CA ALA A 5 -13.85 4.43 4.05
C ALA A 5 -12.46 4.32 4.72
N MET A 6 -11.42 3.92 3.98
CA MET A 6 -10.08 3.60 4.51
C MET A 6 -9.03 4.71 4.27
N THR A 7 -9.43 5.93 3.90
CA THR A 7 -8.50 7.01 3.53
C THR A 7 -8.22 8.02 4.64
N LYS A 8 -8.97 7.97 5.75
CA LYS A 8 -8.84 8.87 6.90
C LYS A 8 -8.51 8.10 8.17
N SER A 9 -7.59 8.63 8.98
CA SER A 9 -7.23 8.02 10.27
C SER A 9 -8.35 8.16 11.31
N HIS A 10 -8.47 7.17 12.19
CA HIS A 10 -9.36 7.23 13.37
C HIS A 10 -8.64 7.76 14.62
N LEU A 11 -7.35 8.12 14.50
CA LEU A 11 -6.62 8.76 15.59
C LEU A 11 -7.20 10.16 15.83
N GLN A 12 -7.14 10.60 17.08
CA GLN A 12 -7.57 11.96 17.47
C GLN A 12 -6.57 13.03 17.01
N ASP A 13 -5.34 12.63 16.70
CA ASP A 13 -4.29 13.48 16.18
C ASP A 13 -4.68 14.05 14.80
N ALA A 14 -4.70 15.37 14.69
CA ALA A 14 -5.08 16.10 13.49
C ALA A 14 -4.05 15.94 12.36
N ASP A 15 -2.77 15.78 12.69
CA ASP A 15 -1.70 15.65 11.69
C ASP A 15 -1.71 14.26 11.04
N MET A 16 -2.26 13.26 11.74
CA MET A 16 -2.31 11.87 11.28
C MET A 16 -3.51 11.57 10.38
N GLN A 17 -4.43 12.52 10.17
CA GLN A 17 -5.68 12.27 9.44
C GLN A 17 -5.46 11.75 8.02
N ALA A 18 -4.43 12.25 7.34
CA ALA A 18 -4.10 11.89 5.96
C ALA A 18 -3.18 10.67 5.83
N ALA A 19 -2.74 10.07 6.94
CA ALA A 19 -1.78 8.97 6.92
C ALA A 19 -2.25 7.76 6.08
N PRO A 20 -3.51 7.30 6.17
CA PRO A 20 -3.96 6.16 5.36
C PRO A 20 -3.91 6.46 3.85
N ALA A 21 -4.34 7.66 3.43
CA ALA A 21 -4.23 8.09 2.04
C ALA A 21 -2.77 8.19 1.56
N ALA A 22 -1.85 8.64 2.42
CA ALA A 22 -0.42 8.67 2.10
C ALA A 22 0.16 7.26 1.92
N LEU A 23 -0.21 6.32 2.78
CA LEU A 23 0.22 4.92 2.69
C LEU A 23 -0.28 4.24 1.41
N ILE A 24 -1.53 4.49 0.99
CA ILE A 24 -2.05 3.97 -0.28
C ILE A 24 -1.20 4.47 -1.45
N ARG A 25 -0.92 5.79 -1.52
CA ARG A 25 -0.08 6.36 -2.58
C ARG A 25 1.35 5.79 -2.56
N ALA A 26 1.95 5.66 -1.39
CA ALA A 26 3.27 5.06 -1.22
C ALA A 26 3.30 3.61 -1.74
N SER A 27 2.26 2.83 -1.43
CA SER A 27 2.14 1.44 -1.89
C SER A 27 2.04 1.34 -3.41
N GLN A 28 1.28 2.23 -4.06
CA GLN A 28 1.15 2.27 -5.52
C GLN A 28 2.51 2.58 -6.18
N ARG A 29 3.20 3.60 -5.68
CA ARG A 29 4.55 3.97 -6.17
C ARG A 29 5.56 2.85 -5.98
N ALA A 30 5.53 2.18 -4.83
CA ALA A 30 6.44 1.09 -4.55
C ALA A 30 6.20 -0.11 -5.49
N ARG A 31 4.94 -0.42 -5.84
CA ARG A 31 4.61 -1.43 -6.86
C ARG A 31 5.13 -1.03 -8.24
N GLU A 32 4.90 0.22 -8.67
CA GLU A 32 5.41 0.74 -9.94
C GLU A 32 6.95 0.61 -10.03
N LEU A 33 7.66 0.96 -8.95
CA LEU A 33 9.11 0.86 -8.89
C LEU A 33 9.58 -0.60 -8.92
N ALA A 34 8.93 -1.48 -8.16
CA ALA A 34 9.23 -2.90 -8.13
C ALA A 34 9.04 -3.56 -9.51
N THR A 35 7.99 -3.19 -10.25
CA THR A 35 7.81 -3.64 -11.64
C THR A 35 8.97 -3.18 -12.53
N LYS A 36 9.38 -1.90 -12.43
CA LYS A 36 10.43 -1.34 -13.29
C LYS A 36 11.82 -1.90 -13.01
N THR A 37 12.11 -2.21 -11.75
CA THR A 37 13.44 -2.64 -11.29
C THR A 37 13.56 -4.15 -11.17
N GLY A 38 12.45 -4.89 -11.26
CA GLY A 38 12.42 -6.33 -11.02
C GLY A 38 12.66 -6.70 -9.55
N THR A 39 12.64 -5.74 -8.63
CA THR A 39 12.84 -6.01 -7.20
C THR A 39 11.61 -6.68 -6.60
N PRO A 40 11.77 -7.66 -5.69
CA PRO A 40 10.65 -8.23 -4.96
C PRO A 40 9.89 -7.18 -4.14
N PHE A 41 8.57 -7.17 -4.26
CA PHE A 41 7.65 -6.39 -3.45
C PHE A 41 7.13 -7.24 -2.29
N VAL A 42 7.29 -6.77 -1.06
CA VAL A 42 6.87 -7.50 0.15
C VAL A 42 5.45 -7.07 0.52
N VAL A 43 4.54 -8.03 0.66
CA VAL A 43 3.18 -7.79 1.12
C VAL A 43 2.87 -8.61 2.37
N VAL A 44 1.97 -8.10 3.20
CA VAL A 44 1.41 -8.83 4.34
C VAL A 44 -0.04 -9.09 4.03
N GLU A 45 -0.40 -10.35 3.84
CA GLU A 45 -1.76 -10.80 3.55
C GLU A 45 -2.17 -11.83 4.59
N ALA A 46 -3.32 -11.60 5.24
CA ALA A 46 -3.81 -12.45 6.34
C ALA A 46 -2.76 -12.71 7.44
N GLY A 47 -1.92 -11.72 7.75
CA GLY A 47 -0.84 -11.82 8.75
C GLY A 47 0.39 -12.60 8.28
N LYS A 48 0.45 -13.03 7.02
CA LYS A 48 1.61 -13.72 6.44
C LYS A 48 2.38 -12.78 5.53
N LEU A 49 3.70 -12.76 5.69
CA LEU A 49 4.60 -11.99 4.85
C LEU A 49 4.95 -12.79 3.60
N THR A 50 4.60 -12.28 2.42
CA THR A 50 4.90 -12.88 1.12
C THR A 50 5.72 -11.91 0.27
N LYS A 51 6.52 -12.47 -0.65
CA LYS A 51 7.30 -11.71 -1.63
C LYS A 51 6.72 -11.98 -3.00
N GLU A 52 6.37 -10.92 -3.70
CA GLU A 52 5.82 -10.98 -5.05
C GLU A 52 6.73 -10.19 -5.98
N ILE A 53 6.91 -10.64 -7.21
CA ILE A 53 7.49 -9.79 -8.27
C ILE A 53 6.29 -9.25 -9.06
N PRO A 54 5.93 -7.96 -8.92
CA PRO A 54 4.76 -7.42 -9.59
C PRO A 54 4.93 -7.54 -11.11
N LYS A 55 4.14 -8.42 -11.74
CA LYS A 55 4.10 -8.56 -13.19
C LYS A 55 3.29 -7.41 -13.79
N GLN A 56 3.76 -6.90 -14.92
CA GLN A 56 3.09 -5.82 -15.64
C GLN A 56 1.88 -6.41 -16.38
N GLY A 57 0.66 -6.10 -15.91
CA GLY A 57 -0.60 -6.49 -16.55
C GLY A 57 -1.05 -7.93 -16.28
N ALA A 58 -2.16 -8.06 -15.56
CA ALA A 58 -3.11 -9.16 -15.66
C ALA A 58 -4.47 -8.55 -16.00
#